data_AF-A0A945V2E0-F1
#
_entry.id   AF-A0A945V2E0-F1
#
_cell.length_a   1.000
_cell.length_b   1.000
_cell.length_c   1.000
_cell.angle_alpha   90.00
_cell.angle_beta   90.00
_cell.angle_gamma   90.00
#
_symmetry.space_group_name_H-M   'P 1'
#
loop_
_entity.id
_entity.type
_entity.pdbx_description
1 polymer ?
#
loop_
_entity_poly.entity_id
_entity_poly.type
_entity_poly.pdbx_seq_one_letter_code
_entity_poly.pdbx_strand_id
1 'polypeptide(L)'
;MKIDCVEKNIIIETCLTFTRVSPINLVFAGCLEHLLLGKKINISAKKQDEFPLPSELLLLPKMVSWEDMTKRELTVLNIFSTTLAGETFIPGIYRILARWPLYLRYVADELRPLLHDPVILNICKKIADNIFYSASEVFGNLDFPEKEPPLNETQKQQVLQAIGAYRGTSPQMVGFGTLLVNALSDNSSNN
;
A
#
# COMPACT_ATOMS: atom_id res chain seq x y z
N MET A 1 -3.79 -7.45 26.41
CA MET A 1 -2.86 -6.32 26.64
C MET A 1 -3.57 -5.05 26.19
N LYS A 2 -3.62 -4.02 27.04
CA LYS A 2 -4.09 -2.69 26.62
C LYS A 2 -2.94 -2.03 25.85
N ILE A 3 -3.24 -1.41 24.71
CA ILE A 3 -2.27 -0.63 23.94
C ILE A 3 -1.92 0.60 24.78
N ASP A 4 -0.63 0.79 25.09
CA ASP A 4 -0.17 2.01 25.77
C ASP A 4 0.02 3.19 24.80
N CYS A 5 0.39 4.37 25.31
CA CYS A 5 0.55 5.56 24.46
C CYS A 5 1.71 5.45 23.47
N VAL A 6 2.78 4.71 23.81
CA VAL A 6 3.93 4.49 22.93
C VAL A 6 3.52 3.56 21.79
N GLU A 7 2.87 2.45 22.12
CA GLU A 7 2.36 1.49 21.14
C GLU A 7 1.31 2.13 20.22
N LYS A 8 0.42 2.96 20.77
CA LYS A 8 -0.55 3.73 20.00
C LYS A 8 0.13 4.60 18.95
N ASN A 9 1.18 5.34 19.34
CA ASN A 9 1.93 6.18 18.41
C ASN A 9 2.61 5.34 17.32
N ILE A 10 3.19 4.19 17.67
CA ILE A 10 3.81 3.29 16.68
C ILE A 10 2.76 2.79 15.66
N ILE A 11 1.55 2.47 16.11
CA ILE A 11 0.44 2.05 15.23
C ILE A 11 0.05 3.20 14.29
N ILE A 12 -0.08 4.43 14.79
CA ILE A 12 -0.40 5.62 13.98
C ILE A 12 0.67 5.83 12.91
N GLU A 13 1.94 5.83 13.30
CA GLU A 13 3.09 6.04 12.39
C GLU A 13 3.19 4.93 11.33
N THR A 14 2.85 3.70 11.69
CA THR A 14 2.72 2.59 10.74
C THR A 14 1.63 2.91 9.71
N CYS A 15 0.44 3.32 10.14
CA CYS A 15 -0.66 3.63 9.23
C CYS A 15 -0.36 4.84 8.33
N LEU A 16 0.28 5.88 8.87
CA LEU A 16 0.74 7.06 8.13
C LEU A 16 1.77 6.69 7.07
N THR A 17 2.72 5.81 7.41
CA THR A 17 3.72 5.31 6.46
C THR A 17 3.05 4.67 5.25
N PHE A 18 2.14 3.71 5.45
CA PHE A 18 1.44 3.06 4.32
C PHE A 18 0.59 4.04 3.53
N THR A 19 -0.13 4.94 4.20
CA THR A 19 -0.95 5.97 3.54
C THR A 19 -0.11 6.88 2.64
N ARG A 20 1.11 7.22 3.06
CA ARG A 20 2.02 8.08 2.30
C ARG A 20 2.77 7.36 1.18
N VAL A 21 3.20 6.12 1.38
CA VAL A 21 4.01 5.40 0.38
C VAL A 21 3.17 4.67 -0.68
N SER A 22 1.94 4.25 -0.36
CA SER A 22 1.08 3.52 -1.31
C SER A 22 0.78 4.30 -2.60
N PRO A 23 0.50 5.62 -2.58
CA PRO A 23 0.36 6.42 -3.80
C PRO A 23 1.64 6.44 -4.65
N ILE A 24 2.80 6.59 -4.00
CA ILE A 24 4.11 6.61 -4.70
C ILE A 24 4.36 5.27 -5.38
N ASN A 25 4.06 4.15 -4.70
CA ASN A 25 4.24 2.82 -5.29
C ASN A 25 3.29 2.59 -6.48
N LEU A 26 2.09 3.18 -6.49
CA LEU A 26 1.17 3.13 -7.63
C LEU A 26 1.69 3.93 -8.83
N VAL A 27 2.26 5.12 -8.60
CA VAL A 27 2.92 5.90 -9.66
C VAL A 27 4.12 5.12 -10.22
N PHE A 28 4.97 4.57 -9.35
CA PHE A 28 6.10 3.74 -9.75
C PHE A 28 5.65 2.54 -10.60
N ALA A 29 4.59 1.84 -10.17
CA ALA A 29 4.02 0.73 -10.92
C ALA A 29 3.51 1.16 -12.31
N GLY A 30 2.91 2.35 -12.43
CA GLY A 30 2.50 2.91 -13.73
C GLY A 30 3.67 3.24 -14.64
N CYS A 31 4.74 3.83 -14.11
CA CYS A 31 5.97 4.08 -14.86
C CYS A 31 6.60 2.77 -15.35
N LEU A 32 6.63 1.74 -14.50
CA LEU A 32 7.14 0.42 -14.87
C LEU A 32 6.29 -0.25 -15.96
N GLU A 33 4.96 -0.14 -15.88
CA GLU A 33 4.07 -0.60 -16.95
C GLU A 33 4.38 0.10 -18.28
N HIS A 34 4.56 1.42 -18.28
CA HIS A 34 4.89 2.17 -19.48
C HIS A 34 6.23 1.74 -20.08
N LEU A 35 7.24 1.51 -19.24
CA LEU A 35 8.54 1.00 -19.66
C LEU A 35 8.42 -0.38 -20.31
N LEU A 36 7.75 -1.33 -19.64
CA LEU A 36 7.60 -2.70 -20.13
C LEU A 36 6.79 -2.79 -21.43
N LEU A 37 5.79 -1.92 -21.60
CA LEU A 37 4.97 -1.86 -22.81
C LEU A 37 5.60 -1.03 -23.95
N GLY A 38 6.79 -0.46 -23.74
CA GLY A 38 7.47 0.35 -24.75
C GLY A 38 6.69 1.62 -25.15
N LYS A 39 5.94 2.21 -24.22
CA LYS A 39 5.18 3.44 -24.51
C LYS A 39 6.14 4.59 -24.81
N LYS A 40 5.82 5.37 -25.84
CA LYS A 40 6.60 6.55 -26.21
C LYS A 40 6.47 7.64 -25.15
N ILE A 41 7.61 8.24 -24.81
CA ILE A 41 7.71 9.37 -23.87
C ILE A 41 7.07 10.59 -24.52
N ASN A 42 6.12 11.22 -23.83
CA ASN A 42 5.62 12.53 -24.22
C ASN A 42 6.43 13.60 -23.46
N ILE A 43 7.42 14.19 -24.12
CA ILE A 43 8.42 15.13 -23.54
C ILE A 43 7.80 16.53 -23.25
N SER A 44 6.48 16.62 -23.07
CA SER A 44 5.78 17.91 -22.95
C SER A 44 5.82 18.52 -21.54
N ALA A 45 6.25 17.78 -20.51
CA ALA A 45 6.38 18.32 -19.16
C ALA A 45 7.78 18.95 -18.97
N LYS A 46 7.82 20.27 -18.88
CA LYS A 46 9.06 21.07 -18.74
C LYS A 46 9.01 22.01 -17.54
N LYS A 47 8.64 21.48 -16.37
CA LYS A 47 8.77 22.22 -15.10
C LYS A 47 9.45 21.37 -14.05
N GLN A 48 10.74 21.61 -13.89
CA GLN A 48 11.51 21.24 -12.69
C GLN A 48 11.36 22.37 -11.67
N ASP A 49 10.13 22.61 -11.20
CA ASP A 49 9.98 23.43 -10.00
C ASP A 49 10.63 22.66 -8.83
N GLU A 50 11.31 23.38 -7.93
CA GLU A 50 11.96 22.78 -6.76
C GLU A 50 10.90 22.07 -5.92
N PHE A 51 10.99 20.73 -5.82
CA PHE A 51 10.08 19.92 -5.02
C PHE A 51 10.72 19.69 -3.64
N PRO A 52 10.24 20.34 -2.56
CA PRO A 52 10.77 20.10 -1.23
C PRO A 52 10.49 18.66 -0.82
N LEU A 53 11.55 17.93 -0.44
CA LEU A 53 11.40 16.56 0.00
C LEU A 53 10.57 16.49 1.29
N PRO A 54 9.56 15.62 1.36
CA PRO A 54 8.79 15.44 2.58
C PRO A 54 9.65 14.82 3.69
N SER A 55 9.32 15.11 4.95
CA SER A 55 10.08 14.64 6.12
C SER A 55 10.30 13.13 6.13
N GLU A 56 11.39 12.65 6.71
CA GLU A 56 11.65 11.21 6.79
C GLU A 56 10.54 10.47 7.57
N LEU A 57 10.26 9.25 7.15
CA LEU A 57 9.35 8.34 7.85
C LEU A 57 10.11 7.59 8.94
N LEU A 58 9.43 7.29 10.05
CA LEU A 58 10.01 6.46 11.10
C LEU A 58 10.25 5.01 10.61
N LEU A 59 11.20 4.34 11.25
CA LEU A 59 11.48 2.94 10.98
C LEU A 59 10.25 2.10 11.35
N LEU A 60 9.75 1.33 10.38
CA LEU A 60 8.64 0.42 10.61
C LEU A 60 9.02 -0.71 11.58
N PRO A 61 8.11 -1.13 12.47
CA PRO A 61 8.32 -2.31 13.29
C PRO A 61 8.52 -3.57 12.42
N LYS A 62 9.31 -4.51 12.93
CA LYS A 62 9.47 -5.82 12.29
C LYS A 62 8.14 -6.58 12.28
N MET A 63 7.82 -7.19 11.14
CA MET A 63 6.71 -8.13 11.01
C MET A 63 6.91 -9.34 11.93
N VAL A 64 5.81 -9.87 12.49
CA VAL A 64 5.83 -11.09 13.30
C VAL A 64 6.11 -12.30 12.40
N SER A 65 6.92 -13.26 12.87
CA SER A 65 7.14 -14.52 12.16
C SER A 65 5.87 -15.37 12.19
N TRP A 66 5.58 -16.11 11.11
CA TRP A 66 4.43 -17.01 11.07
C TRP A 66 4.50 -18.09 12.16
N GLU A 67 5.72 -18.53 12.49
CA GLU A 67 5.99 -19.56 13.50
C GLU A 67 5.69 -19.07 14.92
N ASP A 68 5.75 -17.76 15.16
CA ASP A 68 5.49 -17.15 16.46
C ASP A 68 3.99 -16.91 16.70
N MET A 69 3.15 -17.11 15.68
CA MET A 69 1.72 -16.83 15.75
C MET A 69 0.91 -18.07 16.13
N THR A 70 -0.05 -17.88 17.04
CA THR A 70 -1.05 -18.90 17.35
C THR A 70 -2.00 -19.12 16.16
N LYS A 71 -2.65 -20.29 16.09
CA LYS A 71 -3.68 -20.58 15.07
C LYS A 71 -4.81 -19.54 15.04
N ARG A 72 -5.15 -18.97 16.20
CA ARG A 72 -6.19 -17.93 16.32
C ARG A 72 -5.73 -16.61 15.70
N GLU A 73 -4.49 -16.20 15.93
CA GLU A 73 -3.93 -14.99 15.35
C GLU A 73 -3.78 -15.11 13.83
N LEU A 74 -3.32 -16.27 13.35
CA LEU A 74 -3.27 -16.56 11.91
C LEU A 74 -4.67 -16.50 11.28
N THR A 75 -5.70 -17.01 11.96
CA THR A 75 -7.09 -16.94 11.48
C THR A 75 -7.56 -15.50 11.31
N VAL A 76 -7.24 -14.63 12.28
CA VAL A 76 -7.58 -13.20 12.21
C VAL A 76 -6.80 -12.52 11.07
N LEU A 77 -5.49 -12.78 10.97
CA LEU A 77 -4.65 -12.17 9.95
C LEU A 77 -5.08 -12.56 8.52
N ASN A 78 -5.53 -13.81 8.34
CA ASN A 78 -6.03 -14.30 7.06
C ASN A 78 -7.32 -13.62 6.59
N ILE A 79 -8.06 -12.89 7.43
CA ILE A 79 -9.19 -12.05 6.99
C ILE A 79 -8.74 -11.00 5.97
N PHE A 80 -7.49 -10.54 6.08
CA PHE A 80 -6.90 -9.55 5.18
C PHE A 80 -6.14 -10.16 4.00
N SER A 81 -6.21 -11.48 3.84
CA SER A 81 -5.55 -12.16 2.73
C SER A 81 -6.21 -11.80 1.40
N THR A 82 -5.37 -11.75 0.39
CA THR A 82 -5.75 -11.57 -1.01
C THR A 82 -4.83 -12.41 -1.89
N THR A 83 -5.02 -12.34 -3.20
CA THR A 83 -4.18 -13.05 -4.17
C THR A 83 -3.28 -12.06 -4.90
N LEU A 84 -1.98 -12.33 -4.91
CA LEU A 84 -0.97 -11.58 -5.66
C LEU A 84 -0.17 -12.55 -6.51
N ALA A 85 -0.23 -12.43 -7.84
CA ALA A 85 0.43 -13.33 -8.77
C ALA A 85 0.13 -14.83 -8.52
N GLY A 86 -1.11 -15.15 -8.12
CA GLY A 86 -1.55 -16.52 -7.82
C GLY A 86 -1.24 -17.02 -6.40
N GLU A 87 -0.47 -16.26 -5.63
CA GLU A 87 -0.06 -16.61 -4.27
C GLU A 87 -0.91 -15.88 -3.22
N THR A 88 -1.03 -16.48 -2.03
CA THR A 88 -1.66 -15.82 -0.88
C THR A 88 -0.78 -14.66 -0.42
N PHE A 89 -1.35 -13.47 -0.36
CA PHE A 89 -0.67 -12.25 0.05
C PHE A 89 -1.43 -11.55 1.17
N ILE A 90 -0.71 -11.06 2.16
CA ILE A 90 -1.27 -10.25 3.24
C ILE A 90 -0.54 -8.91 3.24
N PRO A 91 -1.25 -7.77 3.07
CA PRO A 91 -0.62 -6.46 3.05
C PRO A 91 0.23 -6.18 4.29
N GLY A 92 1.35 -5.48 4.07
CA GLY A 92 2.38 -5.26 5.09
C GLY A 92 1.85 -4.59 6.37
N ILE A 93 0.87 -3.68 6.24
CA ILE A 93 0.25 -3.01 7.39
C ILE A 93 -0.33 -4.03 8.37
N TYR A 94 -1.11 -5.01 7.89
CA TYR A 94 -1.75 -6.01 8.75
C TYR A 94 -0.74 -6.99 9.35
N ARG A 95 0.34 -7.32 8.61
CA ARG A 95 1.45 -8.13 9.12
C ARG A 95 2.21 -7.43 10.25
N ILE A 96 2.31 -6.09 10.21
CA ILE A 96 2.89 -5.31 11.30
C ILE A 96 1.90 -5.17 12.46
N LEU A 97 0.62 -4.94 12.18
CA LEU A 97 -0.43 -4.85 13.21
C LEU A 97 -0.64 -6.16 13.98
N ALA A 98 -0.23 -7.31 13.41
CA ALA A 98 -0.21 -8.60 14.10
C ALA A 98 0.63 -8.62 15.39
N ARG A 99 1.52 -7.64 15.58
CA ARG A 99 2.23 -7.41 16.85
C ARG A 99 1.28 -7.07 18.01
N TRP A 100 0.09 -6.58 17.71
CA TRP A 100 -0.96 -6.27 18.69
C TRP A 100 -2.22 -7.10 18.39
N PRO A 101 -2.26 -8.40 18.77
CA PRO A 101 -3.33 -9.33 18.38
C PRO A 101 -4.75 -8.87 18.69
N LEU A 102 -4.97 -8.25 19.85
CA LEU A 102 -6.29 -7.73 20.24
C LEU A 102 -6.70 -6.54 19.37
N TYR A 103 -5.74 -5.68 19.02
CA TYR A 103 -5.98 -4.56 18.11
C TYR A 103 -6.23 -5.05 16.69
N LEU A 104 -5.42 -5.98 16.18
CA LEU A 104 -5.66 -6.57 14.86
C LEU A 104 -7.04 -7.22 14.76
N ARG A 105 -7.50 -7.88 15.83
CA ARG A 105 -8.88 -8.41 15.89
C ARG A 105 -9.93 -7.29 15.81
N TYR A 106 -9.77 -6.23 16.59
CA TYR A 106 -10.65 -5.06 16.50
C TYR A 106 -10.67 -4.48 15.07
N VAL A 107 -9.51 -4.29 14.46
CA VAL A 107 -9.37 -3.83 13.07
C VAL A 107 -10.06 -4.80 12.10
N ALA A 108 -9.97 -6.11 12.33
CA ALA A 108 -10.64 -7.11 11.50
C ALA A 108 -12.16 -7.03 11.63
N ASP A 109 -12.68 -6.83 12.84
CA ASP A 109 -14.12 -6.70 13.07
C ASP A 109 -14.68 -5.44 12.36
N GLU A 110 -13.95 -4.33 12.41
CA GLU A 110 -14.34 -3.06 11.76
C GLU A 110 -14.18 -3.06 10.23
N LEU A 111 -13.05 -3.58 9.72
CA LEU A 111 -12.73 -3.48 8.29
C LEU A 111 -13.29 -4.63 7.45
N ARG A 112 -13.57 -5.80 8.04
CA ARG A 112 -14.04 -6.98 7.28
C ARG A 112 -15.28 -6.71 6.42
N PRO A 113 -16.32 -5.99 6.91
CA PRO A 113 -17.45 -5.63 6.06
C PRO A 113 -17.03 -4.76 4.87
N LEU A 114 -16.10 -3.82 5.10
CA LEU A 114 -15.64 -2.86 4.10
C LEU A 114 -14.73 -3.48 3.03
N LEU A 115 -13.99 -4.55 3.37
CA LEU A 115 -13.12 -5.27 2.42
C LEU A 115 -13.89 -5.87 1.24
N HIS A 116 -15.18 -6.15 1.43
CA HIS A 116 -16.04 -6.79 0.43
C HIS A 116 -17.16 -5.86 -0.06
N ASP A 117 -17.23 -4.64 0.46
CA ASP A 117 -18.28 -3.69 0.11
C ASP A 117 -18.04 -3.13 -1.31
N PRO A 118 -18.97 -3.32 -2.25
CA PRO A 118 -18.77 -2.92 -3.64
C PRO A 118 -18.63 -1.39 -3.83
N VAL A 119 -19.24 -0.60 -2.95
CA VAL A 119 -19.12 0.87 -2.98
C VAL A 119 -17.71 1.28 -2.55
N ILE A 120 -17.21 0.71 -1.46
CA ILE A 120 -15.84 0.96 -0.98
C ILE A 120 -14.81 0.51 -2.01
N LEU A 121 -14.97 -0.71 -2.56
CA LEU A 121 -14.07 -1.23 -3.59
C LEU A 121 -14.05 -0.35 -4.84
N ASN A 122 -15.19 0.19 -5.25
CA ASN A 122 -15.26 1.13 -6.38
C ASN A 122 -14.57 2.47 -6.07
N ILE A 123 -14.68 2.99 -4.84
CA ILE A 123 -13.97 4.20 -4.41
C ILE A 123 -12.46 3.96 -4.41
N CYS A 124 -12.00 2.85 -3.82
CA CYS A 124 -10.59 2.45 -3.83
C CYS A 124 -10.06 2.32 -5.27
N LYS A 125 -10.83 1.71 -6.17
CA LYS A 125 -10.47 1.60 -7.59
C LYS A 125 -10.30 2.98 -8.24
N LYS A 126 -11.24 3.92 -8.02
CA LYS A 126 -11.13 5.28 -8.57
C LYS A 126 -9.88 6.01 -8.07
N ILE A 127 -9.54 5.88 -6.79
CA ILE A 127 -8.31 6.45 -6.22
C ILE A 127 -7.09 5.84 -6.91
N ALA A 128 -7.03 4.50 -7.03
CA ALA A 128 -5.92 3.82 -7.68
C ALA A 128 -5.78 4.22 -9.15
N ASP A 129 -6.89 4.31 -9.89
CA ASP A 129 -6.89 4.69 -11.30
C ASP A 129 -6.37 6.12 -11.47
N ASN A 130 -6.85 7.07 -10.67
CA ASN A 130 -6.37 8.46 -10.73
C ASN A 130 -4.87 8.58 -10.47
N ILE A 131 -4.35 7.89 -9.44
CA ILE A 131 -2.91 7.90 -9.12
C ILE A 131 -2.10 7.17 -10.20
N PHE A 132 -2.59 6.02 -10.68
CA PHE A 132 -1.88 5.24 -11.68
C PHE A 132 -1.78 5.98 -13.01
N TYR A 133 -2.84 6.67 -13.43
CA TYR A 133 -2.84 7.43 -14.67
C TYR A 133 -1.99 8.71 -14.62
N SER A 134 -1.66 9.23 -13.43
CA SER A 134 -0.68 10.33 -13.32
C SER A 134 0.76 9.88 -13.61
N ALA A 135 1.02 8.55 -13.67
CA ALA A 135 2.34 8.02 -13.97
C ALA A 135 2.87 8.44 -15.35
N SER A 136 2.00 8.75 -16.33
CA SER A 136 2.47 9.20 -17.65
C SER A 136 3.21 10.54 -17.60
N GLU A 137 2.79 11.44 -16.70
CA GLU A 137 3.45 12.74 -16.51
C GLU A 137 4.83 12.55 -15.86
N VAL A 138 4.92 11.69 -14.84
CA VAL A 138 6.19 11.35 -14.19
C VAL A 138 7.13 10.62 -15.16
N PHE A 139 6.62 9.64 -15.90
CA PHE A 139 7.36 8.89 -16.91
C PHE A 139 7.95 9.80 -18.00
N GLY A 140 7.22 10.87 -18.36
CA GLY A 140 7.68 11.91 -19.29
C GLY A 140 8.95 12.65 -18.86
N ASN A 141 9.26 12.66 -17.57
CA ASN A 141 10.39 13.37 -16.95
C ASN A 141 11.54 12.44 -16.53
N LEU A 142 11.45 11.13 -16.77
CA LEU A 142 12.51 10.20 -16.39
C LEU A 142 13.63 10.20 -17.44
N ASP A 143 14.88 10.14 -16.98
CA ASP A 143 16.02 9.80 -17.82
C ASP A 143 16.04 8.29 -18.04
N PHE A 144 15.99 7.85 -19.30
CA PHE A 144 16.03 6.44 -19.63
C PHE A 144 17.45 6.03 -20.02
N PRO A 145 18.01 4.98 -19.40
CA PRO A 145 19.22 4.37 -19.93
C PRO A 145 18.92 3.77 -21.31
N GLU A 146 19.88 3.82 -22.23
CA GLU A 146 19.74 3.26 -23.59
C GLU A 146 19.50 1.73 -23.61
N LYS A 147 19.77 1.04 -22.50
CA LYS A 147 19.69 -0.41 -22.40
C LYS A 147 18.34 -0.86 -21.86
N GLU A 148 17.71 -1.76 -22.60
CA GLU A 148 16.50 -2.44 -22.13
C GLU A 148 16.75 -3.22 -20.84
N PRO A 149 15.76 -3.30 -19.93
CA PRO A 149 15.86 -4.15 -18.76
C PRO A 149 16.05 -5.63 -19.19
N PRO A 150 16.89 -6.40 -18.51
CA PRO A 150 17.21 -7.79 -18.88
C PRO A 150 16.09 -8.76 -18.48
N LEU A 151 14.88 -8.53 -18.98
CA LEU A 151 13.69 -9.33 -18.71
C LEU A 151 13.28 -10.07 -19.99
N ASN A 152 12.97 -11.36 -19.88
CA ASN A 152 12.29 -12.08 -20.95
C ASN A 152 10.77 -11.82 -20.92
N GLU A 153 10.06 -12.24 -21.98
CA GLU A 153 8.62 -12.00 -22.08
C GLU A 153 7.81 -12.62 -20.94
N THR A 154 8.19 -13.80 -20.43
CA THR A 154 7.52 -14.42 -19.28
C THR A 154 7.66 -13.56 -18.03
N GLN A 155 8.87 -13.08 -17.73
CA GLN A 155 9.13 -12.21 -16.59
C GLN A 155 8.39 -10.88 -16.71
N LYS A 156 8.36 -10.31 -17.91
CA LYS A 156 7.58 -9.10 -18.21
C LYS A 156 6.09 -9.30 -17.93
N GLN A 157 5.49 -10.42 -18.37
CA GLN A 157 4.08 -10.72 -18.07
C GLN A 157 3.83 -10.90 -16.57
N GLN A 158 4.75 -11.53 -15.84
CA GLN A 158 4.65 -11.68 -14.38
C GLN A 158 4.66 -10.33 -13.67
N VAL A 159 5.53 -9.40 -14.08
CA VAL A 159 5.58 -8.05 -13.51
C VAL A 159 4.29 -7.28 -13.83
N LEU A 160 3.77 -7.35 -15.05
CA LEU A 160 2.51 -6.72 -15.42
C LEU A 160 1.32 -7.26 -14.60
N GLN A 161 1.27 -8.57 -14.36
CA GLN A 161 0.26 -9.17 -13.49
C GLN A 161 0.40 -8.70 -12.04
N ALA A 162 1.62 -8.62 -11.52
CA ALA A 162 1.89 -8.11 -10.18
C ALA A 162 1.45 -6.65 -10.03
N ILE A 163 1.71 -5.80 -11.03
CA ILE A 163 1.21 -4.41 -11.09
C ILE A 163 -0.32 -4.38 -11.01
N GLY A 164 -1.01 -5.21 -11.79
CA GLY A 164 -2.47 -5.29 -11.79
C GLY A 164 -3.06 -5.65 -10.42
N ALA A 165 -2.48 -6.63 -9.73
CA ALA A 165 -2.90 -7.02 -8.39
C ALA A 165 -2.55 -5.96 -7.33
N TYR A 166 -1.39 -5.29 -7.46
CA TYR A 166 -0.96 -4.22 -6.56
C TYR A 166 -1.87 -2.99 -6.63
N ARG A 167 -2.49 -2.73 -7.79
CA ARG A 167 -3.52 -1.70 -7.98
C ARG A 167 -4.80 -1.97 -7.17
N GLY A 168 -5.08 -3.22 -6.81
CA GLY A 168 -6.21 -3.56 -5.95
C GLY A 168 -5.93 -3.31 -4.46
N THR A 169 -4.74 -3.69 -3.98
CA THR A 169 -4.40 -3.68 -2.55
C THR A 169 -3.89 -2.33 -2.04
N SER A 170 -3.15 -1.58 -2.85
CA SER A 170 -2.61 -0.27 -2.46
C SER A 170 -3.65 0.83 -2.15
N PRO A 171 -4.75 1.00 -2.90
CA PRO A 171 -5.75 2.01 -2.55
C PRO A 171 -6.50 1.65 -1.25
N GLN A 172 -6.60 0.37 -0.91
CA GLN A 172 -7.12 -0.05 0.39
C GLN A 172 -6.19 0.41 1.52
N MET A 173 -4.87 0.44 1.30
CA MET A 173 -3.91 0.96 2.28
C MET A 173 -4.07 2.46 2.50
N VAL A 174 -4.38 3.23 1.45
CA VAL A 174 -4.66 4.67 1.57
C VAL A 174 -5.95 4.89 2.36
N GLY A 175 -7.05 4.25 1.93
CA GLY A 175 -8.36 4.42 2.57
C GLY A 175 -8.40 3.90 4.00
N PHE A 176 -8.05 2.62 4.20
CA PHE A 176 -8.09 2.00 5.52
C PHE A 176 -6.99 2.53 6.44
N GLY A 177 -5.79 2.83 5.93
CA GLY A 177 -4.75 3.50 6.71
C GLY A 177 -5.25 4.82 7.29
N THR A 178 -5.94 5.64 6.49
CA THR A 178 -6.54 6.90 6.94
C THR A 178 -7.64 6.67 7.98
N LEU A 179 -8.55 5.71 7.76
CA LEU A 179 -9.59 5.38 8.73
C LEU A 179 -9.00 4.94 10.09
N LEU A 180 -7.95 4.13 10.06
CA LEU A 180 -7.26 3.67 11.27
C LEU A 180 -6.58 4.83 12.01
N VAL A 181 -5.95 5.77 11.29
CA VAL A 181 -5.37 6.99 11.91
C VAL A 181 -6.45 7.84 12.58
N ASN A 182 -7.58 8.05 11.92
CA ASN A 182 -8.67 8.87 12.47
C ASN A 182 -9.27 8.22 13.72
N ALA A 183 -9.56 6.92 13.68
CA ALA A 183 -10.08 6.17 14.82
C ALA A 183 -9.14 6.22 16.05
N LEU A 184 -7.83 6.27 15.82
CA LEU A 184 -6.85 6.39 16.91
C LEU A 184 -6.71 7.84 17.40
N SER A 185 -6.80 8.82 16.51
CA SER A 185 -6.64 10.24 16.82
C SER A 185 -7.82 10.80 17.64
N ASP A 186 -9.07 10.44 17.30
CA ASP A 186 -10.27 10.94 17.99
C ASP A 186 -10.36 10.49 19.45
N ASN A 187 -9.77 9.33 19.76
CA ASN A 187 -9.68 8.80 21.13
C ASN A 187 -8.61 9.53 21.99
N SER A 188 -7.96 10.57 21.47
CA SER A 188 -6.97 11.40 22.18
C SER A 188 -7.57 12.71 22.71
N SER A 189 -8.75 13.09 22.22
CA SER A 189 -9.40 14.37 22.55
C SER A 189 -10.55 14.23 23.57
N ASN A 190 -10.81 13.01 24.06
CA ASN A 190 -11.88 12.70 25.02
C ASN A 190 -11.35 12.15 26.36
N ASN A 191 -10.27 12.74 26.91
CA ASN A 191 -9.86 12.53 28.30
C ASN A 191 -9.45 13.87 28.94
#